data_AF-A0A2V9MF41-F1
#
_entry.id   AF-A0A2V9MF41-F1
#
_cell.length_a   1.000
_cell.length_b   1.000
_cell.length_c   1.000
_cell.angle_alpha   90.00
_cell.angle_beta   90.00
_cell.angle_gamma   90.00
#
_symmetry.space_group_name_H-M   'P 1'
#
loop_
_entity.id
_entity.type
_entity.pdbx_description
1 polymer ?
#
loop_
_entity_poly.entity_id
_entity_poly.type
_entity_poly.pdbx_seq_one_letter_code
_entity_poly.pdbx_strand_id
1 'polypeptide(L)' 'YDKSQVHLLLQNRSDDGQVAAAGWAYEPGLGRLCHLANGHTREALLHPMVQRLMRNAVNWCLRREGTRLEEKP' A
#
# COMPACT_ATOMS: atom_id res chain seq x y z
N TYR A 1 -10.30 1.79 10.41
CA TYR A 1 -9.00 2.11 11.04
C TYR A 1 -9.15 3.41 11.82
N ASP A 2 -8.33 3.65 12.84
CA ASP A 2 -8.30 4.94 13.56
C ASP A 2 -7.53 5.98 12.72
N LYS A 3 -8.22 7.03 12.27
CA LYS A 3 -7.64 8.05 11.39
C LYS A 3 -6.51 8.85 12.04
N SER A 4 -6.44 8.90 13.37
CA SER A 4 -5.39 9.61 14.10
C SER A 4 -4.08 8.81 14.20
N GLN A 5 -4.16 7.49 13.97
CA GLN A 5 -3.05 6.55 14.19
C GLN A 5 -2.38 6.12 12.90
N VAL A 6 -3.01 6.31 11.74
CA VAL A 6 -2.49 5.82 10.46
C VAL A 6 -1.99 6.94 9.57
N HIS A 7 -1.04 6.58 8.70
CA HIS A 7 -0.67 7.39 7.56
C HIS A 7 -1.49 6.95 6.33
N LEU A 8 -2.32 7.83 5.78
CA LEU A 8 -3.13 7.56 4.59
C LEU A 8 -2.26 7.60 3.34
N LEU A 9 -2.27 6.51 2.55
CA LEU A 9 -1.46 6.36 1.35
C LEU A 9 -2.29 6.51 0.07
N LEU A 10 -3.51 5.97 0.07
CA LEU A 10 -4.37 5.90 -1.10
C LEU A 10 -5.81 6.22 -0.74
N GLN A 11 -6.49 6.89 -1.65
CA GLN A 11 -7.93 7.08 -1.64
C GLN A 11 -8.51 6.59 -2.96
N ASN A 12 -9.66 5.93 -2.90
CA ASN A 12 -10.48 5.70 -4.07
C ASN A 12 -11.57 6.76 -4.15
N ARG A 13 -12.13 6.91 -5.34
CA ARG A 13 -13.33 7.71 -5.59
C ARG A 13 -14.25 6.88 -6.47
N SER A 14 -15.51 6.74 -6.08
CA SER A 14 -16.53 6.11 -6.91
C SER A 14 -17.02 7.08 -8.00
N ASP A 15 -17.75 6.57 -8.99
CA ASP A 15 -18.29 7.39 -10.09
C ASP A 15 -19.29 8.45 -9.59
N ASP A 16 -20.00 8.11 -8.52
CA ASP A 16 -20.90 8.93 -7.72
C ASP A 16 -20.18 9.85 -6.71
N GLY A 17 -18.84 9.95 -6.80
CA GLY A 17 -18.03 10.96 -6.12
C GLY A 17 -17.67 10.63 -4.67
N GLN A 18 -18.09 9.48 -4.15
CA GLN A 18 -17.78 9.07 -2.78
C GLN A 18 -16.31 8.69 -2.66
N VAL A 19 -15.65 9.16 -1.60
CA VAL A 19 -14.22 8.92 -1.36
C VAL A 19 -14.05 8.04 -0.14
N ALA A 20 -13.24 6.99 -0.27
CA ALA A 20 -12.84 6.14 0.85
C ALA A 20 -11.33 5.89 0.85
N ALA A 21 -10.80 5.49 2.00
CA ALA A 21 -9.40 5.09 2.10
C ALA A 21 -9.20 3.76 1.38
N ALA A 22 -8.26 3.73 0.45
CA ALA A 22 -7.90 2.54 -0.31
C ALA A 22 -6.56 1.94 0.17
N GLY A 23 -5.79 2.65 0.99
CA GLY A 23 -4.59 2.10 1.61
C GLY A 23 -3.98 3.03 2.65
N TRP A 24 -3.38 2.44 3.67
CA TRP A 24 -2.80 3.17 4.81
C TRP A 24 -1.73 2.33 5.50
N ALA A 25 -0.84 3.00 6.23
CA ALA A 25 0.23 2.39 7.01
C ALA A 25 0.12 2.75 8.49
N TYR A 26 0.56 1.85 9.37
CA TYR A 26 0.50 1.99 10.81
C TYR A 26 1.65 1.22 11.49
N GLU A 27 2.19 1.73 12.59
CA GLU A 27 3.25 1.10 13.38
C GLU A 27 2.76 0.75 14.80
N PRO A 28 1.98 -0.34 14.98
CA PRO A 28 1.57 -0.78 16.31
C PRO A 28 2.73 -1.40 17.08
N GLY A 29 3.10 -0.80 18.21
CA GLY A 29 4.18 -1.29 19.06
C GLY A 29 5.53 -1.32 18.31
N LEU A 30 6.09 -2.52 18.10
CA LEU A 30 7.34 -2.71 17.35
C LEU A 30 7.13 -3.12 15.89
N GLY A 31 5.88 -3.42 15.52
CA GLY A 31 5.51 -3.94 14.21
C GLY A 31 5.15 -2.84 13.21
N ARG A 32 4.99 -3.24 11.96
CA ARG A 32 4.53 -2.40 10.84
C ARG A 32 3.40 -3.10 10.11
N LEU A 33 2.34 -2.38 9.81
CA LEU A 33 1.17 -2.86 9.08
C LEU A 33 0.86 -1.93 7.91
N CYS A 34 0.70 -2.50 6.73
CA CYS A 34 0.23 -1.79 5.54
C CYS A 34 -1.02 -2.47 4.99
N HIS A 35 -2.13 -1.73 4.94
CA HIS A 35 -3.39 -2.18 4.36
C HIS A 35 -3.55 -1.63 2.96
N LEU A 36 -3.92 -2.49 2.01
CA LEU A 36 -4.23 -2.13 0.63
C LEU A 36 -5.57 -2.79 0.23
N ALA A 37 -6.54 -1.98 -0.21
CA ALA A 37 -7.87 -2.46 -0.62
C ALA A 37 -7.92 -2.88 -2.11
N ASN A 38 -6.93 -2.46 -2.91
CA ASN A 38 -6.87 -2.78 -4.34
C ASN A 38 -6.43 -4.24 -4.56
N GLY A 39 -7.10 -4.96 -5.45
CA GLY A 39 -6.72 -6.34 -5.82
C GLY A 39 -7.88 -7.34 -5.93
N HIS A 40 -9.13 -6.89 -5.96
CA HIS A 40 -10.29 -7.79 -6.06
C HIS A 40 -10.47 -8.45 -7.44
N THR A 41 -9.81 -7.94 -8.48
CA THR A 41 -9.84 -8.51 -9.84
C THR A 41 -8.45 -8.89 -10.32
N ARG A 42 -8.39 -9.82 -11.27
CA ARG A 42 -7.14 -10.25 -11.91
C ARG A 42 -6.45 -9.08 -12.59
N GLU A 43 -7.20 -8.25 -13.29
CA GLU A 43 -6.71 -7.10 -14.03
C GLU A 43 -6.07 -6.07 -13.08
N ALA A 44 -6.70 -5.84 -11.92
CA ALA A 44 -6.15 -4.96 -10.88
C ALA A 44 -4.85 -5.54 -10.30
N LEU A 45 -4.80 -6.85 -10.00
CA LEU A 45 -3.59 -7.50 -9.47
C LEU A 45 -2.44 -7.55 -10.48
N LEU A 46 -2.76 -7.69 -11.78
CA LEU A 46 -1.76 -7.70 -12.86
C LEU A 46 -1.27 -6.30 -13.23
N HIS A 47 -1.92 -5.24 -12.75
CA HIS A 47 -1.47 -3.89 -13.02
C HIS A 47 -0.07 -3.65 -12.40
N PRO A 48 0.94 -3.21 -13.18
CA PRO A 48 2.32 -3.08 -12.70
C PRO A 48 2.46 -2.20 -11.46
N MET A 49 1.63 -1.16 -11.35
CA MET A 49 1.65 -0.28 -10.18
C MET A 49 1.11 -0.94 -8.90
N VAL A 50 0.13 -1.84 -9.03
CA VAL A 50 -0.39 -2.61 -7.89
C VAL A 50 0.67 -3.59 -7.39
N GLN A 51 1.39 -4.26 -8.31
CA GLN A 51 2.51 -5.12 -7.96
C GLN A 51 3.65 -4.35 -7.30
N ARG A 52 4.00 -3.17 -7.83
CA ARG A 52 5.01 -2.29 -7.22
C ARG A 52 4.59 -1.84 -5.82
N LEU A 53 3.32 -1.48 -5.64
CA LEU A 53 2.77 -1.07 -4.35
C LEU A 53 2.84 -2.22 -3.33
N MET A 54 2.44 -3.45 -3.70
CA MET A 54 2.54 -4.63 -2.83
C MET A 54 4.00 -4.93 -2.45
N ARG A 55 4.93 -4.87 -3.42
CA ARG A 55 6.36 -5.06 -3.16
C ARG A 55 6.91 -4.01 -2.19
N ASN A 56 6.54 -2.75 -2.38
CA ASN A 56 6.95 -1.66 -1.50
C ASN A 56 6.37 -1.82 -0.08
N ALA A 57 5.10 -2.21 0.03
CA ALA A 57 4.45 -2.47 1.31
C ALA A 57 5.15 -3.60 2.08
N VAL A 58 5.48 -4.71 1.41
CA VAL A 58 6.24 -5.81 2.01
C VAL A 58 7.63 -5.35 2.45
N ASN A 59 8.35 -4.63 1.59
CA ASN A 59 9.69 -4.12 1.94
C ASN A 59 9.63 -3.15 3.14
N TRP A 60 8.62 -2.28 3.21
CA TRP A 60 8.41 -1.38 4.34
C TRP A 60 8.09 -2.15 5.62
N CYS A 61 7.20 -3.15 5.57
CA CYS A 61 6.93 -4.00 6.73
C CYS A 61 8.17 -4.73 7.24
N LEU A 62 9.08 -5.12 6.34
CA LEU A 62 10.34 -5.79 6.66
C LEU A 62 11.49 -4.84 7.00
N ARG A 63 11.27 -3.51 7.03
CA ARG A 63 12.30 -2.48 7.22
C ARG A 63 13.45 -2.56 6.20
N ARG A 64 13.13 -2.90 4.96
CA ARG A 64 14.06 -3.00 3.81
C ARG A 64 14.06 -1.73 2.94
N GLU A 65 13.41 -0.65 3.39
CA GLU A 65 13.54 0.64 2.70
C GLU A 65 15.02 1.05 2.58
N GLY A 66 15.43 1.49 1.40
CA GLY A 66 16.82 1.86 1.12
C GLY A 66 17.69 0.73 0.53
N THR A 67 17.28 -0.54 0.59
CA THR A 67 17.90 -1.59 -0.22
C THR A 67 17.38 -1.50 -1.65
N ARG A 68 17.92 -0.58 -2.44
CA ARG A 68 17.73 -0.59 -3.89
C ARG A 68 18.42 -1.86 -4.38
N LEU A 69 17.64 -2.89 -4.74
CA LEU A 69 18.19 -3.95 -5.57
C LEU A 69 18.71 -3.25 -6.82
N GLU A 70 20.02 -3.31 -7.05
CA GLU A 70 20.62 -2.79 -8.25
C GLU A 70 19.84 -3.37 -9.43
N GLU A 71 19.07 -2.53 -10.11
CA GLU A 71 18.50 -2.89 -11.40
C GLU A 71 19.72 -3.04 -12.31
N LYS A 72 20.10 -4.29 -12.58
CA LYS A 72 21.13 -4.62 -13.57
C LYS A 72 20.74 -3.93 -14.89
N PRO A 73 21.70 -3.28 -15.57
CA PRO A 73 21.45 -2.56 -16.82
C PRO A 73 20.90 -3.46 -17.92
#